data_AF-A0A9D8RK00-F1
#
_entry.id   AF-A0A9D8RK00-F1
#
_cell.length_a   1.000
_cell.length_b   1.000
_cell.length_c   1.000
_cell.angle_alpha   90.00
_cell.angle_beta   90.00
_cell.angle_gamma   90.00
#
_symmetry.space_group_name_H-M   'P 1'
#
loop_
_entity.id
_entity.type
_entity.pdbx_description
1 polymer ?
#
loop_
_entity_poly.entity_id
_entity_poly.type
_entity_poly.pdbx_seq_one_letter_code
_entity_poly.pdbx_strand_id
1 'polypeptide(L)'
;MKRFKLLFVVFFLAFSLNAQVKPIVQDIFAQAGNGPRINVYWTLPKNVRPAITKLLLYRATQPITSYSQIERMLPIAELSPETTGYTDTISDFNDYYYAVIVCNDRPYDLIMISMNATVTGAHLTAVVPEKKQYNYEEPEKLYLDGEKRKTPLPYIDYVEGLNNEQQISEYTAKSTTQFYSSSQNNYNEITPYFFEEDLISPDGGDDFILFEILKTTFVQEKYEEAVVELKRLTNLNISKAVQNRTYFYMAEAQFFIGQYDEAVKNFINASSAYPQLTKKWINLSLDKLKVPE
;
A
#
# COMPACT_ATOMS: atom_id res chain seq x y z
N MET A 1 -32.46 67.98 -22.10
CA MET A 1 -32.44 67.55 -23.51
C MET A 1 -31.03 67.11 -23.89
N LYS A 2 -30.93 65.93 -24.53
CA LYS A 2 -29.90 65.50 -25.50
C LYS A 2 -28.44 65.41 -24.99
N ARG A 3 -28.01 64.20 -24.60
CA ARG A 3 -27.26 63.21 -25.42
C ARG A 3 -25.78 63.55 -25.59
N PHE A 4 -24.92 62.87 -24.83
CA PHE A 4 -23.65 62.40 -25.35
C PHE A 4 -23.32 61.05 -24.70
N LYS A 5 -23.66 59.98 -25.41
CA LYS A 5 -23.20 58.62 -25.13
C LYS A 5 -21.85 58.43 -25.83
N LEU A 6 -21.06 57.52 -25.26
CA LEU A 6 -20.10 56.65 -25.96
C LEU A 6 -18.69 57.20 -26.19
N LEU A 7 -17.74 56.73 -25.38
CA LEU A 7 -16.54 56.07 -25.92
C LEU A 7 -15.95 55.13 -24.84
N PHE A 8 -16.41 53.88 -24.84
CA PHE A 8 -15.79 52.78 -24.11
C PHE A 8 -14.81 52.13 -25.10
N VAL A 9 -13.56 52.60 -25.13
CA VAL A 9 -12.51 51.96 -25.93
C VAL A 9 -11.91 50.85 -25.09
N VAL A 10 -12.38 49.64 -25.41
CA VAL A 10 -11.78 48.37 -25.06
C VAL A 10 -10.33 48.36 -25.54
N PHE A 11 -9.38 48.31 -24.61
CA PHE A 11 -8.01 47.89 -24.89
C PHE A 11 -7.68 46.71 -23.98
N PHE A 12 -8.43 45.62 -24.14
CA PHE A 12 -7.94 44.30 -23.78
C PHE A 12 -6.85 43.95 -24.79
N LEU A 13 -5.62 44.41 -24.52
CA LEU A 13 -4.46 43.86 -25.19
C LEU A 13 -4.36 42.41 -24.73
N ALA A 14 -4.86 41.50 -25.57
CA ALA A 14 -4.60 40.08 -25.44
C ALA A 14 -3.09 39.89 -25.60
N PHE A 15 -2.35 39.99 -24.49
CA PHE A 15 -1.02 39.42 -24.36
C PHE A 15 -1.20 37.91 -24.47
N SER A 16 -1.32 37.43 -25.71
CA SER A 16 -1.10 36.03 -26.03
C SER A 16 0.40 35.82 -25.84
N LEU A 17 0.83 35.67 -24.59
CA LEU A 17 2.09 35.00 -24.32
C LEU A 17 1.98 33.66 -25.03
N ASN A 18 2.64 33.54 -26.18
CA ASN A 18 2.97 32.25 -26.76
C ASN A 18 3.82 31.56 -25.70
N ALA A 19 3.18 30.81 -24.80
CA ALA A 19 3.86 29.92 -23.89
C ALA A 19 4.55 28.89 -24.78
N GLN A 20 5.81 29.15 -25.11
CA GLN A 20 6.65 28.16 -25.76
C GLN A 20 6.67 26.96 -24.83
N VAL A 21 6.04 25.88 -25.25
CA VAL A 21 6.01 24.62 -24.51
C VAL A 21 7.46 24.18 -24.37
N LYS A 22 7.95 24.09 -23.14
CA LYS A 22 9.33 23.72 -22.86
C LYS A 22 9.61 22.33 -23.46
N PRO A 23 10.74 22.14 -24.14
CA PRO A 23 11.10 20.87 -24.80
C PRO A 23 11.54 19.84 -23.76
N ILE A 24 10.63 19.38 -22.90
CA ILE A 24 10.92 18.45 -21.82
C ILE A 24 10.08 17.21 -22.02
N VAL A 25 10.74 16.07 -21.96
CA VAL A 25 10.11 14.75 -21.97
C VAL A 25 9.21 14.59 -20.74
N GLN A 26 8.07 13.95 -20.93
CA GLN A 26 7.05 13.76 -19.90
C GLN A 26 6.89 12.27 -19.59
N ASP A 27 6.39 11.97 -18.39
CA ASP A 27 5.98 10.63 -17.96
C ASP A 27 7.05 9.55 -18.17
N ILE A 28 8.31 9.87 -17.83
CA ILE A 28 9.37 8.87 -17.88
C ILE A 28 9.09 7.73 -16.89
N PHE A 29 9.15 6.51 -17.39
CA PHE A 29 8.93 5.30 -16.61
C PHE A 29 9.93 4.22 -17.01
N ALA A 30 10.47 3.51 -16.01
CA ALA A 30 11.40 2.40 -16.22
C ALA A 30 10.87 1.14 -15.53
N GLN A 31 10.89 0.01 -16.25
CA GLN A 31 10.39 -1.27 -15.75
C GLN A 31 11.33 -2.41 -16.13
N ALA A 32 11.44 -3.40 -15.25
CA ALA A 32 12.09 -4.67 -15.55
C ALA A 32 11.37 -5.38 -16.72
N GLY A 33 12.12 -5.69 -17.77
CA GLY A 33 11.67 -6.53 -18.88
C GLY A 33 12.00 -8.01 -18.66
N ASN A 34 11.78 -8.81 -19.70
CA ASN A 34 12.16 -10.23 -19.66
C ASN A 34 13.68 -10.40 -19.70
N GLY A 35 14.24 -11.07 -18.68
CA GLY A 35 15.67 -11.36 -18.58
C GLY A 35 16.49 -10.16 -18.08
N PRO A 36 17.74 -9.96 -18.54
CA PRO A 36 18.64 -8.92 -18.05
C PRO A 36 18.35 -7.54 -18.68
N ARG A 37 17.08 -7.19 -18.89
CA ARG A 37 16.67 -6.01 -19.66
C ARG A 37 15.80 -5.09 -18.82
N ILE A 38 16.08 -3.79 -18.87
CA ILE A 38 15.22 -2.74 -18.32
C ILE A 38 14.69 -1.90 -19.49
N ASN A 39 13.37 -1.81 -19.59
CA ASN A 39 12.71 -0.99 -20.60
C ASN A 39 12.36 0.37 -20.01
N VAL A 40 12.80 1.43 -20.67
CA VAL A 40 12.54 2.82 -20.31
C VAL A 40 11.64 3.40 -21.38
N TYR A 41 10.55 4.04 -20.97
CA TYR A 41 9.55 4.66 -21.84
C TYR A 41 9.34 6.11 -21.42
N TRP A 42 8.96 6.94 -22.40
CA TRP A 42 8.64 8.33 -22.13
C TRP A 42 7.75 8.94 -23.22
N THR A 43 7.12 10.07 -22.90
CA THR A 43 6.24 10.80 -23.79
C THR A 43 6.91 12.07 -24.29
N LEU A 44 6.92 12.27 -25.61
CA LEU A 44 7.45 13.49 -26.21
C LEU A 44 6.39 14.62 -26.18
N PRO A 45 6.78 15.85 -25.82
CA PRO A 45 5.88 16.99 -25.86
C PRO A 45 5.43 17.31 -27.30
N LYS A 46 4.16 17.65 -27.47
CA LYS A 46 3.58 18.02 -28.77
C LYS A 46 3.85 19.49 -29.07
N ASN A 47 4.11 19.83 -30.35
CA ASN A 47 4.28 21.21 -30.84
C ASN A 47 5.47 21.99 -30.25
N VAL A 48 6.62 21.33 -30.06
CA VAL A 48 7.85 21.99 -29.59
C VAL A 48 8.46 22.87 -30.68
N ARG A 49 8.85 24.09 -30.33
CA ARG A 49 9.67 24.98 -31.15
C ARG A 49 10.78 25.58 -30.28
N PRO A 50 12.07 25.42 -30.61
CA PRO A 50 12.65 24.77 -31.80
C PRO A 50 12.55 23.23 -31.77
N ALA A 51 12.68 22.60 -32.95
CA ALA A 51 12.56 21.15 -33.09
C ALA A 51 13.67 20.41 -32.33
N ILE A 52 13.34 19.20 -31.85
CA ILE A 52 14.27 18.35 -31.12
C ILE A 52 15.28 17.76 -32.10
N THR A 53 16.57 17.93 -31.82
CA THR A 53 17.66 17.39 -32.65
C THR A 53 18.00 15.97 -32.20
N LYS A 54 18.16 15.76 -30.90
CA LYS A 54 18.54 14.47 -30.30
C LYS A 54 18.07 14.34 -28.86
N LEU A 55 18.01 13.11 -28.38
CA LEU A 55 17.71 12.78 -26.98
C LEU A 55 18.93 12.11 -26.36
N LEU A 56 19.28 12.51 -25.14
CA LEU A 56 20.38 11.94 -24.37
C LEU A 56 19.83 11.17 -23.18
N LEU A 57 20.14 9.89 -23.10
CA LEU A 57 19.73 9.03 -21.99
C LEU A 57 20.88 8.83 -21.00
N TYR A 58 20.61 9.10 -19.73
CA TYR A 58 21.55 8.91 -18.62
C TYR A 58 21.02 7.84 -17.66
N ARG A 59 21.96 7.13 -17.03
CA ARG A 59 21.70 6.16 -15.95
C ARG A 59 22.62 6.42 -14.79
N ALA A 60 22.06 6.34 -13.59
CA ALA A 60 22.77 6.43 -12.33
C ALA A 60 22.26 5.35 -11.36
N THR A 61 23.06 5.04 -10.34
CA THR A 61 22.67 4.15 -9.22
C THR A 61 22.02 4.91 -8.06
N GLN A 62 21.91 6.23 -8.19
CA GLN A 62 21.23 7.12 -7.25
C GLN A 62 20.23 8.01 -8.00
N PRO A 63 19.17 8.50 -7.34
CA PRO A 63 18.21 9.40 -7.98
C PRO A 63 18.88 10.63 -8.58
N ILE A 64 18.57 10.91 -9.85
CA ILE A 64 19.07 12.08 -10.56
C ILE A 64 18.13 13.25 -10.27
N THR A 65 18.58 14.18 -9.42
CA THR A 65 17.77 15.31 -8.94
C THR A 65 18.13 16.65 -9.58
N SER A 66 19.32 16.75 -10.19
CA SER A 66 19.82 18.00 -10.78
C SER A 66 20.70 17.76 -12.00
N TYR A 67 20.68 18.71 -12.95
CA TYR A 67 21.46 18.61 -14.18
C TYR A 67 22.98 18.56 -13.95
N SER A 68 23.47 19.22 -12.91
CA SER A 68 24.89 19.21 -12.53
C SER A 68 25.44 17.81 -12.23
N GLN A 69 24.59 16.85 -11.85
CA GLN A 69 25.01 15.46 -11.62
C GLN A 69 25.34 14.74 -12.91
N ILE A 70 24.63 15.05 -14.00
CA ILE A 70 24.77 14.39 -15.30
C ILE A 70 25.64 15.17 -16.28
N GLU A 71 25.94 16.45 -16.01
CA GLU A 71 26.76 17.31 -16.87
C GLU A 71 28.15 16.71 -17.17
N ARG A 72 28.72 15.98 -16.20
CA ARG A 72 30.02 15.30 -16.34
C ARG A 72 29.91 13.82 -16.67
N MET A 73 28.68 13.28 -16.75
CA MET A 73 28.46 11.87 -17.05
C MET A 73 28.40 11.66 -18.57
N LEU A 74 28.90 10.52 -19.02
CA LEU A 74 28.71 10.09 -20.41
C LEU A 74 27.26 9.58 -20.58
N PRO A 75 26.51 10.03 -21.60
CA PRO A 75 25.22 9.42 -21.89
C PRO A 75 25.39 7.96 -22.31
N ILE A 76 24.43 7.11 -21.94
CA ILE A 76 24.40 5.70 -22.34
C ILE A 76 24.08 5.59 -23.83
N ALA A 77 23.17 6.43 -24.29
CA ALA A 77 22.67 6.41 -25.66
C ALA A 77 22.33 7.81 -26.13
N GLU A 78 22.70 8.09 -27.38
CA GLU A 78 22.17 9.21 -28.15
C GLU A 78 21.07 8.66 -29.06
N LEU A 79 19.84 9.14 -28.86
CA LEU A 79 18.66 8.62 -29.53
C LEU A 79 18.10 9.65 -30.52
N SER A 80 17.45 9.12 -31.56
CA SER A 80 16.70 9.91 -32.52
C SER A 80 15.56 10.69 -31.85
N PRO A 81 15.19 11.87 -32.38
CA PRO A 81 14.23 12.77 -31.75
C PRO A 81 12.80 12.23 -31.67
N GLU A 82 12.48 11.18 -32.43
CA GLU A 82 11.16 10.53 -32.46
C GLU A 82 11.06 9.31 -31.53
N THR A 83 12.17 8.91 -30.90
CA THR A 83 12.21 7.71 -30.06
C THR A 83 11.49 7.96 -28.73
N THR A 84 10.56 7.07 -28.36
CA THR A 84 9.76 7.13 -27.12
C THR A 84 10.09 6.01 -26.13
N GLY A 85 11.13 5.22 -26.42
CA GLY A 85 11.56 4.17 -25.51
C GLY A 85 12.94 3.61 -25.84
N TYR A 86 13.59 3.03 -24.83
CA TYR A 86 14.91 2.43 -24.91
C TYR A 86 14.98 1.19 -24.02
N THR A 87 15.71 0.17 -24.48
CA THR A 87 15.98 -1.04 -23.70
C THR A 87 17.43 -1.07 -23.28
N ASP A 88 17.66 -0.92 -21.98
CA ASP A 88 18.97 -1.08 -21.35
C ASP A 88 19.21 -2.55 -20.97
N THR A 89 20.44 -3.02 -21.09
CA THR A 89 20.82 -4.40 -20.74
C THR A 89 21.80 -4.35 -19.58
N ILE A 90 21.45 -5.01 -18.48
CA ILE A 90 22.18 -4.90 -17.21
C ILE A 90 22.39 -6.29 -16.64
N SER A 91 23.56 -6.55 -16.06
CA SER A 91 23.90 -7.82 -15.42
C SER A 91 23.55 -7.85 -13.93
N ASP A 92 23.36 -6.69 -13.32
CA ASP A 92 23.35 -6.53 -11.86
C ASP A 92 21.92 -6.27 -11.34
N PHE A 93 21.67 -6.67 -10.09
CA PHE A 93 20.38 -6.51 -9.40
C PHE A 93 20.24 -5.17 -8.65
N ASN A 94 21.07 -4.18 -8.98
CA ASN A 94 21.03 -2.85 -8.35
C ASN A 94 19.85 -2.02 -8.88
N ASP A 95 19.45 -1.03 -8.10
CA ASP A 95 18.48 -0.02 -8.53
C ASP A 95 19.12 1.00 -9.46
N TYR A 96 18.53 1.17 -10.65
CA TYR A 96 18.97 2.13 -11.66
C TYR A 96 17.93 3.22 -11.89
N TYR A 97 18.40 4.45 -11.93
CA TYR A 97 17.63 5.66 -12.18
C TYR A 97 17.97 6.21 -13.55
N TYR A 98 16.96 6.59 -14.32
CA TYR A 98 17.12 7.07 -15.68
C TYR A 98 16.68 8.51 -15.81
N ALA A 99 17.40 9.27 -16.64
CA ALA A 99 17.01 10.62 -17.03
C ALA A 99 17.15 10.82 -18.53
N VAL A 100 16.15 11.43 -19.17
CA VAL A 100 16.13 11.76 -20.59
C VAL A 100 16.25 13.26 -20.76
N ILE A 101 17.30 13.72 -21.43
CA ILE A 101 17.51 15.13 -21.74
C ILE A 101 17.27 15.37 -23.22
N VAL A 102 16.47 16.38 -23.51
CA VAL A 102 16.24 16.85 -24.87
C VAL A 102 17.37 17.79 -25.26
N CYS A 103 17.91 17.60 -26.46
CA CYS A 103 18.95 18.44 -27.02
C CYS A 103 18.50 19.01 -28.37
N ASN A 104 18.52 20.33 -28.44
CA ASN A 104 18.27 21.08 -29.68
C ASN A 104 19.64 21.52 -30.22
N ASP A 105 20.08 22.74 -29.88
CA ASP A 105 21.47 23.21 -30.09
C ASP A 105 22.34 23.01 -28.84
N ARG A 106 21.71 23.06 -27.66
CA ARG A 106 22.30 22.78 -26.35
C ARG A 106 21.40 21.80 -25.60
N PRO A 107 21.96 20.98 -24.71
CA PRO A 107 21.15 20.16 -23.81
C PRO A 107 20.27 21.05 -22.93
N TYR A 108 19.01 20.66 -22.74
CA TYR A 108 18.10 21.37 -21.85
C TYR A 108 18.44 21.02 -20.39
N ASP A 109 18.83 22.03 -19.61
CA ASP A 109 19.48 21.91 -18.30
C ASP A 109 18.52 21.77 -17.11
N LEU A 110 17.28 21.34 -17.36
CA LEU A 110 16.26 21.17 -16.32
C LEU A 110 15.94 19.70 -16.11
N ILE A 111 16.10 19.26 -14.87
CA ILE A 111 15.64 17.95 -14.41
C ILE A 111 14.44 18.15 -13.49
N MET A 112 13.36 17.46 -13.81
CA MET A 112 12.15 17.35 -13.01
C MET A 112 11.88 15.86 -12.78
N ILE A 113 11.97 15.47 -11.52
CA ILE A 113 11.62 14.15 -11.03
C ILE A 113 10.17 13.84 -11.46
N SER A 114 9.90 12.60 -11.87
CA SER A 114 8.64 12.13 -12.47
C SER A 114 8.30 12.67 -13.86
N MET A 115 9.07 13.61 -14.42
CA MET A 115 8.86 14.09 -15.80
C MET A 115 9.92 13.51 -16.73
N ASN A 116 11.16 13.94 -16.53
CA ASN A 116 12.30 13.55 -17.34
C ASN A 116 13.40 12.84 -16.55
N ALA A 117 13.18 12.61 -15.26
CA ALA A 117 13.96 11.66 -14.43
C ALA A 117 13.04 10.74 -13.62
N THR A 118 13.42 9.47 -13.49
CA THR A 118 12.64 8.48 -12.72
C THR A 118 12.77 8.71 -11.21
N VAL A 119 11.67 8.53 -10.48
CA VAL A 119 11.66 8.62 -8.99
C VAL A 119 12.07 7.29 -8.38
N THR A 120 11.55 6.21 -8.95
CA THR A 120 11.76 4.84 -8.48
C THR A 120 12.86 4.21 -9.31
N GLY A 121 13.80 3.56 -8.64
CA GLY A 121 14.83 2.76 -9.31
C GLY A 121 14.20 1.54 -10.00
N ALA A 122 14.62 1.27 -11.22
CA ALA A 122 14.31 0.02 -11.90
C ALA A 122 15.44 -0.98 -11.61
N HIS A 123 15.08 -2.17 -11.15
CA HIS A 123 16.00 -3.28 -10.92
C HIS A 123 15.48 -4.53 -11.61
N LEU A 124 16.36 -5.50 -11.84
CA LEU A 124 15.96 -6.79 -12.38
C LEU A 124 15.14 -7.55 -11.33
N THR A 125 13.93 -7.97 -11.69
CA THR A 125 13.15 -8.87 -10.85
C THR A 125 13.82 -10.24 -10.90
N ALA A 126 14.40 -10.68 -9.78
CA ALA A 126 14.82 -12.06 -9.64
C ALA A 126 13.60 -12.95 -9.87
N VAL A 127 13.69 -13.86 -10.85
CA VAL A 127 12.71 -14.93 -11.01
C VAL A 127 12.89 -15.82 -9.78
N VAL A 128 12.19 -15.49 -8.70
CA VAL A 128 11.99 -16.42 -7.60
C VAL A 128 11.18 -17.55 -8.23
N PRO A 129 11.74 -18.76 -8.42
CA PRO A 129 10.95 -19.85 -8.93
C PRO A 129 9.76 -19.98 -7.99
N GLU A 130 8.54 -19.94 -8.53
CA GLU A 130 7.35 -20.26 -7.76
C GLU A 130 7.68 -21.52 -6.95
N LYS A 131 7.61 -21.41 -5.62
CA LYS A 131 7.70 -22.57 -4.76
C LYS A 131 6.52 -23.44 -5.16
N LYS A 132 6.75 -24.39 -6.07
CA LYS A 132 5.81 -25.47 -6.34
C LYS A 132 5.51 -26.07 -4.98
N GLN A 133 4.29 -25.87 -4.51
CA GLN A 133 3.79 -26.61 -3.37
C GLN A 133 3.72 -28.06 -3.83
N TYR A 134 4.82 -28.79 -3.68
CA TYR A 134 4.80 -30.23 -3.79
C TYR A 134 3.95 -30.70 -2.61
N ASN A 135 2.74 -31.17 -2.90
CA ASN A 135 2.00 -31.99 -1.96
C ASN A 135 2.81 -33.29 -1.83
N TYR A 136 3.76 -33.29 -0.89
CA TYR A 136 4.53 -34.48 -0.59
C TYR A 136 3.59 -35.42 0.16
N GLU A 137 2.93 -36.30 -0.56
CA GLU A 137 2.44 -37.55 0.01
C GLU A 137 3.70 -38.31 0.47
N GLU A 138 4.01 -38.27 1.77
CA GLU A 138 5.10 -39.09 2.31
C GLU A 138 4.81 -40.55 1.89
N PRO A 139 5.72 -41.22 1.16
CA PRO A 139 5.51 -42.61 0.79
C PRO A 139 5.34 -43.43 2.07
N GLU A 140 4.34 -44.32 2.08
CA GLU A 140 4.07 -45.18 3.24
C GLU A 140 5.35 -45.90 3.66
N LYS A 141 5.84 -45.58 4.86
CA LYS A 141 7.03 -46.24 5.41
C LYS A 141 6.66 -47.68 5.74
N LEU A 142 7.23 -48.62 4.99
CA LEU A 142 7.18 -50.04 5.31
C LEU A 142 7.99 -50.26 6.60
N TYR A 143 7.30 -50.61 7.68
CA TYR A 143 7.92 -50.94 8.96
C TYR A 143 8.39 -52.40 8.94
N LEU A 144 9.58 -52.67 9.48
CA LEU A 144 10.07 -54.03 9.71
C LEU A 144 9.29 -54.68 10.87
N ASP A 145 9.15 -56.00 10.82
CA ASP A 145 8.30 -56.74 11.77
C ASP A 145 8.81 -56.56 13.22
N GLY A 146 7.92 -56.08 14.11
CA GLY A 146 8.24 -55.74 15.50
C GLY A 146 8.56 -54.26 15.79
N GLU A 147 8.73 -53.40 14.78
CA GLU A 147 8.89 -51.96 15.00
C GLU A 147 7.54 -51.28 15.28
N LYS A 148 7.51 -50.38 16.27
CA LYS A 148 6.29 -49.61 16.59
C LYS A 148 6.07 -48.53 15.54
N ARG A 149 4.91 -48.57 14.88
CA ARG A 149 4.48 -47.55 13.92
C ARG A 149 4.39 -46.19 14.60
N LYS A 150 4.84 -45.14 13.91
CA LYS A 150 4.72 -43.75 14.40
C LYS A 150 3.32 -43.19 14.15
N THR A 151 2.68 -43.60 13.07
CA THR A 151 1.31 -43.23 12.75
C THR A 151 0.35 -44.34 13.22
N PRO A 152 -0.75 -43.98 13.90
CA PRO A 152 -1.79 -44.94 14.21
C PRO A 152 -2.41 -45.46 12.92
N LEU A 153 -2.99 -46.66 12.98
CA LEU A 153 -3.76 -47.19 11.87
C LEU A 153 -4.89 -46.20 11.52
N PRO A 154 -5.12 -45.93 10.22
CA PRO A 154 -6.34 -45.28 9.79
C PRO A 154 -7.52 -46.07 10.35
N TYR A 155 -8.42 -45.37 11.05
CA TYR A 155 -9.65 -45.97 11.55
C TYR A 155 -10.55 -46.24 10.36
N ILE A 156 -11.02 -47.49 10.24
CA ILE A 156 -12.05 -47.83 9.29
C ILE A 156 -13.38 -47.55 9.97
N ASP A 157 -14.10 -46.56 9.45
CA ASP A 157 -15.44 -46.23 9.92
C ASP A 157 -16.42 -47.24 9.31
N TYR A 158 -16.62 -48.37 9.98
CA TYR A 158 -17.48 -49.46 9.51
C TYR A 158 -18.97 -49.19 9.67
N VAL A 159 -19.40 -47.93 9.85
CA VAL A 159 -20.80 -47.61 10.11
C VAL A 159 -21.25 -46.37 9.32
N GLU A 160 -21.35 -46.53 8.00
CA GLU A 160 -22.26 -45.70 7.21
C GLU A 160 -23.68 -45.87 7.78
N GLY A 161 -24.12 -44.94 8.64
CA GLY A 161 -25.51 -44.90 9.11
C GLY A 161 -25.77 -44.59 10.58
N LEU A 162 -24.82 -44.10 11.37
CA LEU A 162 -25.12 -43.53 12.69
C LEU A 162 -24.73 -42.06 12.77
N ASN A 163 -25.51 -41.22 12.08
CA ASN A 163 -25.68 -39.81 12.44
C ASN A 163 -26.43 -39.69 13.79
N ASN A 164 -25.91 -40.32 14.84
CA ASN A 164 -26.28 -39.95 16.19
C ASN A 164 -25.16 -39.06 16.68
N GLU A 165 -25.44 -37.76 16.78
CA GLU A 165 -24.64 -36.83 17.57
C GLU A 165 -24.41 -37.49 18.92
N GLN A 166 -23.21 -38.02 19.12
CA GLN A 166 -22.85 -38.67 20.38
C GLN A 166 -22.84 -37.56 21.42
N GLN A 167 -23.88 -37.52 22.24
CA GLN A 167 -23.95 -36.59 23.36
C GLN A 167 -22.75 -36.86 24.27
N ILE A 168 -21.92 -35.83 24.40
CA ILE A 168 -20.72 -35.85 25.22
C ILE A 168 -21.13 -36.24 26.64
N SER A 169 -20.49 -37.25 27.22
CA SER A 169 -20.82 -37.68 28.58
C SER A 169 -20.62 -36.53 29.57
N GLU A 170 -21.48 -36.41 30.58
CA GLU A 170 -21.38 -35.35 31.59
C GLU A 170 -20.01 -35.32 32.28
N TYR A 171 -19.36 -36.48 32.41
CA TYR A 171 -18.02 -36.61 32.96
C TYR A 171 -16.95 -36.00 32.03
N THR A 172 -17.07 -36.23 30.73
CA THR A 172 -16.19 -35.65 29.71
C THR A 172 -16.38 -34.13 29.65
N ALA A 173 -17.63 -33.65 29.66
CA ALA A 173 -17.94 -32.22 29.69
C ALA A 173 -17.35 -31.53 30.93
N LYS A 174 -17.50 -32.13 32.13
CA LYS A 174 -16.94 -31.60 33.39
C LYS A 174 -15.42 -31.56 33.39
N SER A 175 -14.77 -32.59 32.83
CA SER A 175 -13.31 -32.65 32.71
C SER A 175 -12.80 -31.57 31.74
N THR A 176 -13.51 -31.31 30.64
CA THR A 176 -13.17 -30.23 29.71
C THR A 176 -13.28 -28.86 30.35
N THR A 177 -14.29 -28.59 31.20
CA THR A 177 -14.37 -27.33 31.94
C THR A 177 -13.18 -27.08 32.87
N GLN A 178 -12.54 -28.13 33.41
CA GLN A 178 -11.37 -27.99 34.28
C GLN A 178 -10.07 -27.65 33.50
N PHE A 179 -10.00 -28.06 32.23
CA PHE A 179 -8.95 -27.62 31.29
C PHE A 179 -9.24 -26.22 30.71
N TYR A 180 -10.51 -25.87 30.53
CA TYR A 180 -10.89 -24.55 30.03
C TYR A 180 -10.73 -23.46 31.09
N SER A 181 -11.05 -23.76 32.35
CA SER A 181 -10.90 -22.83 33.48
C SER A 181 -9.45 -22.49 33.83
N SER A 182 -8.49 -23.35 33.43
CA SER A 182 -7.05 -23.10 33.61
C SER A 182 -6.43 -22.22 32.52
N SER A 183 -7.12 -21.99 31.39
CA SER A 183 -6.77 -20.94 30.41
C SER A 183 -7.55 -19.62 30.60
N GLN A 184 -8.57 -19.62 31.45
CA GLN A 184 -9.40 -18.46 31.77
C GLN A 184 -8.78 -17.60 32.90
N ASN A 185 -7.49 -17.27 32.84
CA ASN A 185 -6.89 -16.29 33.75
C ASN A 185 -5.69 -15.60 33.10
N ASN A 186 -5.98 -14.75 32.14
CA ASN A 186 -5.39 -13.42 31.96
C ASN A 186 -6.17 -12.73 30.84
N TYR A 187 -7.47 -12.47 31.06
CA TYR A 187 -8.07 -11.32 30.41
C TYR A 187 -7.47 -10.10 31.09
N ASN A 188 -6.24 -9.75 30.69
CA ASN A 188 -5.74 -8.40 30.89
C ASN A 188 -6.86 -7.48 30.39
N GLU A 189 -7.31 -6.55 31.23
CA GLU A 189 -8.24 -5.50 30.84
C GLU A 189 -7.83 -5.01 29.45
N ILE A 190 -8.73 -5.18 28.46
CA ILE A 190 -8.44 -4.86 27.08
C ILE A 190 -8.35 -3.34 27.01
N THR A 191 -7.11 -2.84 27.06
CA THR A 191 -6.83 -1.41 27.03
C THR A 191 -6.87 -0.93 25.58
N PRO A 192 -7.43 0.26 25.33
CA PRO A 192 -7.41 0.85 24.01
C PRO A 192 -5.96 1.12 23.57
N TYR A 193 -5.68 0.82 22.32
CA TYR A 193 -4.38 0.99 21.70
C TYR A 193 -4.28 2.37 21.02
N PHE A 194 -3.27 3.14 21.40
CA PHE A 194 -2.97 4.42 20.77
C PHE A 194 -1.71 4.28 19.89
N PHE A 195 -1.80 4.72 18.63
CA PHE A 195 -0.65 4.82 17.73
C PHE A 195 0.31 5.92 18.21
N GLU A 196 1.61 5.69 18.08
CA GLU A 196 2.67 6.62 18.53
C GLU A 196 2.52 8.01 17.89
N GLU A 197 2.05 8.04 16.64
CA GLU A 197 1.80 9.25 15.85
C GLU A 197 0.68 10.12 16.42
N ASP A 198 -0.27 9.53 17.16
CA ASP A 198 -1.45 10.21 17.68
C ASP A 198 -1.32 10.58 19.17
N LEU A 199 -0.16 10.32 19.80
CA LEU A 199 0.14 10.75 21.16
C LEU A 199 0.57 12.22 21.25
N ILE A 200 1.11 12.77 20.16
CA ILE A 200 1.68 14.12 20.09
C ILE A 200 0.81 14.96 19.15
N SER A 201 0.52 16.20 19.53
CA SER A 201 -0.23 17.11 18.66
C SER A 201 0.57 17.38 17.37
N PRO A 202 0.05 17.05 16.19
CA PRO A 202 0.73 17.29 14.92
C PRO A 202 0.65 18.77 14.50
N ASP A 203 1.49 19.15 13.54
CA ASP A 203 1.62 20.54 13.04
C ASP A 203 0.40 21.05 12.24
N GLY A 204 -0.51 20.15 11.83
CA GLY A 204 -1.76 20.47 11.14
C GLY A 204 -2.22 19.39 10.17
N GLY A 205 -3.31 19.66 9.42
CA GLY A 205 -3.84 18.77 8.38
C GLY A 205 -4.78 17.67 8.89
N ASP A 206 -4.89 16.59 8.13
CA ASP A 206 -5.80 15.47 8.43
C ASP A 206 -5.46 14.79 9.77
N ASP A 207 -4.16 14.72 10.09
CA ASP A 207 -3.64 14.16 11.34
C ASP A 207 -4.14 14.94 12.56
N PHE A 208 -4.21 16.27 12.45
CA PHE A 208 -4.71 17.13 13.54
C PHE A 208 -6.19 16.88 13.82
N ILE A 209 -6.99 16.67 12.78
CA ILE A 209 -8.43 16.40 12.92
C ILE A 209 -8.63 15.06 13.64
N LEU A 210 -7.87 14.02 13.25
CA LEU A 210 -7.93 12.72 13.92
C LEU A 210 -7.51 12.85 15.39
N PHE A 211 -6.41 13.55 15.68
CA PHE A 211 -5.94 13.81 17.03
C PHE A 211 -7.00 14.51 17.91
N GLU A 212 -7.67 15.53 17.39
CA GLU A 212 -8.74 16.24 18.11
C GLU A 212 -9.91 15.31 18.45
N ILE A 213 -10.34 14.46 17.49
CA ILE A 213 -11.40 13.48 17.71
C ILE A 213 -11.00 12.48 18.80
N LEU A 214 -9.79 11.93 18.76
CA LEU A 214 -9.32 10.97 19.75
C LEU A 214 -9.22 11.59 21.15
N LYS A 215 -8.70 12.81 21.24
CA LYS A 215 -8.60 13.54 22.51
C LYS A 215 -9.97 13.85 23.13
N THR A 216 -10.98 14.12 22.31
CA THR A 216 -12.33 14.47 22.78
C THR A 216 -13.19 13.26 23.09
N THR A 217 -13.01 12.16 22.37
CA THR A 217 -13.87 10.97 22.49
C THR A 217 -13.18 9.79 23.18
N PHE A 218 -12.04 9.31 22.67
CA PHE A 218 -11.32 8.14 23.21
C PHE A 218 -10.77 8.37 24.62
N VAL A 219 -10.15 9.53 24.87
CA VAL A 219 -9.65 9.87 26.22
C VAL A 219 -10.80 10.03 27.23
N GLN A 220 -12.00 10.34 26.75
CA GLN A 220 -13.21 10.49 27.57
C GLN A 220 -14.07 9.21 27.60
N GLU A 221 -13.61 8.11 27.01
CA GLU A 221 -14.31 6.82 26.89
C GLU A 221 -15.70 6.90 26.21
N LYS A 222 -15.92 7.93 25.39
CA LYS A 222 -17.18 8.15 24.66
C LYS A 222 -17.16 7.46 23.30
N TYR A 223 -17.16 6.12 23.31
CA TYR A 223 -16.99 5.33 22.09
C TYR A 223 -18.13 5.48 21.08
N GLU A 224 -19.37 5.66 21.54
CA GLU A 224 -20.53 5.87 20.64
C GLU A 224 -20.38 7.17 19.82
N GLU A 225 -19.99 8.26 20.49
CA GLU A 225 -19.71 9.54 19.83
C GLU A 225 -18.48 9.44 18.90
N ALA A 226 -17.45 8.68 19.32
CA ALA A 226 -16.24 8.45 18.53
C ALA A 226 -16.56 7.84 17.16
N VAL A 227 -17.41 6.80 17.11
CA VAL A 227 -17.76 6.14 15.84
C VAL A 227 -18.44 7.11 14.88
N VAL A 228 -19.30 8.00 15.37
CA VAL A 228 -20.00 9.00 14.54
C VAL A 228 -19.01 10.01 13.95
N GLU A 229 -18.11 10.54 14.77
CA GLU A 229 -17.10 11.53 14.35
C GLU A 229 -16.06 10.91 13.41
N LEU A 230 -15.57 9.71 13.70
CA LEU A 230 -14.63 8.99 12.83
C LEU A 230 -15.27 8.61 11.48
N LYS A 231 -16.55 8.24 11.47
CA LYS A 231 -17.30 8.00 10.22
C LYS A 231 -17.49 9.28 9.41
N ARG A 232 -17.57 10.45 10.06
CA ARG A 232 -17.58 11.73 9.35
C ARG A 232 -16.22 12.00 8.70
N LEU A 233 -15.13 11.68 9.39
CA LEU A 233 -13.77 11.83 8.89
C LEU A 233 -13.51 10.95 7.66
N THR A 234 -13.99 9.71 7.63
CA THR A 234 -13.82 8.82 6.46
C THR A 234 -14.56 9.29 5.20
N ASN A 235 -15.58 10.15 5.34
CA ASN A 235 -16.28 10.77 4.21
C ASN A 235 -15.52 11.97 3.61
N LEU A 236 -14.50 12.48 4.30
CA LEU A 236 -13.64 13.55 3.81
C LEU A 236 -12.51 12.95 2.95
N ASN A 237 -11.95 13.75 2.04
CA ASN A 237 -10.79 13.34 1.25
C ASN A 237 -9.51 13.41 2.11
N ILE A 238 -9.32 12.39 2.95
CA ILE A 238 -8.18 12.26 3.85
C ILE A 238 -7.07 11.42 3.25
N SER A 239 -5.84 11.62 3.73
CA SER A 239 -4.70 10.79 3.37
C SER A 239 -4.95 9.30 3.68
N LYS A 240 -4.37 8.39 2.87
CA LYS A 240 -4.51 6.94 3.08
C LYS A 240 -3.99 6.48 4.44
N ALA A 241 -2.96 7.12 4.97
CA ALA A 241 -2.39 6.79 6.28
C ALA A 241 -3.38 7.13 7.41
N VAL A 242 -3.99 8.31 7.37
CA VAL A 242 -5.03 8.72 8.33
C VAL A 242 -6.27 7.86 8.17
N GLN A 243 -6.65 7.51 6.93
CA GLN A 243 -7.78 6.64 6.66
C GLN A 243 -7.62 5.26 7.32
N ASN A 244 -6.45 4.64 7.21
CA ASN A 244 -6.18 3.34 7.83
C ASN A 244 -6.23 3.39 9.35
N ARG A 245 -5.66 4.44 9.97
CA ARG A 245 -5.77 4.66 11.43
C ARG A 245 -7.21 4.93 11.86
N THR A 246 -7.95 5.71 11.08
CA THR A 246 -9.38 5.98 11.33
C THR A 246 -10.20 4.70 11.33
N TYR A 247 -9.97 3.77 10.37
CA TYR A 247 -10.62 2.46 10.37
C TYR A 247 -10.25 1.62 11.60
N PHE A 248 -8.99 1.67 12.02
CA PHE A 248 -8.54 0.95 13.21
C PHE A 248 -9.23 1.48 14.48
N TYR A 249 -9.22 2.80 14.70
CA TYR A 249 -9.89 3.42 15.84
C TYR A 249 -11.40 3.21 15.79
N MET A 250 -12.03 3.33 14.62
CA MET A 250 -13.46 3.07 14.49
C MET A 250 -13.81 1.62 14.86
N ALA A 251 -12.99 0.65 14.45
CA ALA A 251 -13.15 -0.75 14.81
C ALA A 251 -12.98 -0.99 16.32
N GLU A 252 -12.01 -0.32 16.94
CA GLU A 252 -11.76 -0.40 18.37
C GLU A 252 -12.90 0.20 19.20
N ALA A 253 -13.41 1.38 18.81
CA ALA A 253 -14.59 1.97 19.44
C ALA A 253 -15.82 1.04 19.31
N GLN A 254 -16.03 0.44 18.14
CA GLN A 254 -17.11 -0.53 17.93
C GLN A 254 -16.95 -1.80 18.78
N PHE A 255 -15.72 -2.26 18.98
CA PHE A 255 -15.43 -3.38 19.88
C PHE A 255 -15.86 -3.06 21.31
N PHE A 256 -15.54 -1.86 21.82
CA PHE A 256 -15.93 -1.45 23.18
C PHE A 256 -17.45 -1.22 23.34
N ILE A 257 -18.16 -0.87 22.28
CA ILE A 257 -19.64 -0.78 22.28
C ILE A 257 -20.30 -2.18 22.24
N GLY A 258 -19.56 -3.23 21.86
CA GLY A 258 -20.07 -4.59 21.68
C GLY A 258 -20.57 -4.89 20.27
N GLN A 259 -20.32 -4.02 19.29
CA GLN A 259 -20.65 -4.23 17.88
C GLN A 259 -19.54 -5.00 17.16
N TYR A 260 -19.32 -6.26 17.57
CA TYR A 260 -18.18 -7.07 17.11
C TYR A 260 -18.21 -7.34 15.59
N ASP A 261 -19.39 -7.49 14.99
CA ASP A 261 -19.53 -7.75 13.54
C ASP A 261 -18.97 -6.60 12.69
N GLU A 262 -19.31 -5.36 13.05
CA GLU A 262 -18.85 -4.16 12.35
C GLU A 262 -17.38 -3.87 12.67
N ALA A 263 -16.95 -4.15 13.91
CA ALA A 263 -15.55 -4.02 14.30
C ALA A 263 -14.64 -4.91 13.44
N VAL A 264 -15.01 -6.17 13.21
CA VAL A 264 -14.23 -7.09 12.37
C VAL A 264 -14.11 -6.56 10.94
N LYS A 265 -15.19 -6.03 10.35
CA LYS A 265 -15.15 -5.45 8.99
C LYS A 265 -14.16 -4.29 8.90
N ASN A 266 -14.19 -3.39 9.88
CA ASN A 266 -13.29 -2.24 9.91
C ASN A 266 -11.83 -2.63 10.20
N PHE A 267 -11.59 -3.65 11.03
CA PHE A 267 -10.24 -4.20 11.21
C PHE A 267 -9.70 -4.86 9.94
N ILE A 268 -10.54 -5.48 9.12
CA ILE A 268 -10.14 -6.01 7.81
C ILE A 268 -9.71 -4.87 6.89
N ASN A 269 -10.44 -3.75 6.87
CA ASN A 269 -10.04 -2.58 6.07
C ASN A 269 -8.68 -2.02 6.50
N ALA A 270 -8.36 -2.06 7.80
CA ALA A 270 -7.06 -1.64 8.33
C ALA A 270 -5.97 -2.73 8.23
N SER A 271 -6.29 -3.96 7.83
CA SER A 271 -5.37 -5.11 7.91
C SER A 271 -4.20 -5.02 6.94
N SER A 272 -4.38 -4.32 5.81
CA SER A 272 -3.28 -4.10 4.86
C SER A 272 -2.17 -3.23 5.44
N ALA A 273 -2.51 -2.32 6.35
CA ALA A 273 -1.55 -1.44 7.02
C ALA A 273 -0.99 -2.04 8.32
N TYR A 274 -1.85 -2.69 9.12
CA TYR A 274 -1.49 -3.14 10.48
C TYR A 274 -1.79 -4.62 10.74
N PRO A 275 -1.22 -5.57 9.99
CA PRO A 275 -1.66 -6.97 9.98
C PRO A 275 -1.51 -7.70 11.33
N GLN A 276 -0.49 -7.37 12.13
CA GLN A 276 -0.28 -8.02 13.44
C GLN A 276 -1.26 -7.50 14.50
N LEU A 277 -1.48 -6.19 14.52
CA LEU A 277 -2.40 -5.52 15.44
C LEU A 277 -3.84 -5.94 15.14
N THR A 278 -4.29 -5.83 13.88
CA THR A 278 -5.65 -6.18 13.50
C THR A 278 -5.94 -7.66 13.71
N LYS A 279 -4.99 -8.57 13.46
CA LYS A 279 -5.17 -10.00 13.74
C LYS A 279 -5.48 -10.27 15.21
N LYS A 280 -4.77 -9.61 16.14
CA LYS A 280 -5.04 -9.73 17.58
C LYS A 280 -6.48 -9.29 17.88
N TRP A 281 -6.88 -8.11 17.41
CA TRP A 281 -8.21 -7.55 17.67
C TRP A 281 -9.35 -8.30 17.00
N ILE A 282 -9.15 -8.80 15.77
CA ILE A 282 -10.11 -9.66 15.07
C ILE A 282 -10.34 -10.95 15.86
N ASN A 283 -9.28 -11.60 16.33
CA ASN A 283 -9.41 -12.81 17.14
C ASN A 283 -10.19 -12.54 18.44
N LEU A 284 -9.92 -11.41 19.10
CA LEU A 284 -10.67 -10.99 20.31
C LEU A 284 -12.15 -10.73 20.00
N SER A 285 -12.44 -10.02 18.90
CA SER A 285 -13.80 -9.71 18.46
C SER A 285 -14.58 -10.99 18.14
N LEU A 286 -13.95 -11.94 17.44
CA LEU A 286 -14.54 -13.23 17.09
C LEU A 286 -14.73 -14.13 18.30
N ASP A 287 -13.84 -14.09 19.29
CA ASP A 287 -14.00 -14.83 20.55
C ASP A 287 -15.24 -14.34 21.30
N LYS A 288 -15.44 -13.03 21.38
CA LYS A 288 -16.63 -12.41 21.98
C LYS A 288 -17.91 -12.72 21.21
N LEU A 289 -17.87 -12.79 19.88
CA LEU A 289 -19.03 -13.16 19.05
C LEU A 289 -19.49 -14.61 19.27
N LYS A 290 -18.56 -15.52 19.59
CA LYS A 290 -18.84 -16.96 19.79
C LYS A 290 -19.49 -17.28 21.13
N VAL A 291 -19.50 -16.35 22.07
CA VAL A 291 -20.16 -16.52 23.38
C VAL A 291 -21.56 -15.94 23.25
N PRO A 292 -22.61 -16.75 22.99
CA PRO A 292 -23.97 -16.25 23.13
C PRO A 292 -24.19 -15.89 24.61
N GLU A 293 -24.70 -14.68 24.84
CA GLU A 293 -25.29 -14.29 26.14
C GLU A 293 -26.49 -15.16 26.50
#